data_AF-R5DKR0-F1
#
_entry.id   AF-R5DKR0-F1
#
_cell.length_a   1.000
_cell.length_b   1.000
_cell.length_c   1.000
_cell.angle_alpha   90.00
_cell.angle_beta   90.00
_cell.angle_gamma   90.00
#
_symmetry.space_group_name_H-M   'P 1'
#
loop_
_entity.id
_entity.type
_entity.pdbx_description
1 polymer ?
#
loop_
_entity_poly.entity_id
_entity_poly.type
_entity_poly.pdbx_seq_one_letter_code
_entity_poly.pdbx_strand_id
1 'polypeptide(L)' 'MARIIEGERRIIKMSVDDVLSIVREYQEICHNSCCYEHTRELLAKADFYVPEDV' A
#
# COMPACT_ATOMS: atom_id res chain seq x y z
N MET A 1 -9.76 -4.52 11.42
CA MET A 1 -8.62 -4.59 12.36
C MET A 1 -7.35 -4.84 11.54
N ALA A 2 -6.38 -3.92 11.58
CA ALA A 2 -5.12 -4.11 10.87
C ALA A 2 -4.31 -5.21 11.59
N ARG A 3 -4.00 -6.31 10.90
CA ARG A 3 -3.05 -7.30 11.38
C ARG A 3 -1.65 -6.81 11.01
N ILE A 4 -0.78 -6.68 12.01
CA ILE A 4 0.65 -6.48 11.78
C ILE A 4 1.13 -7.77 11.11
N ILE A 5 1.51 -7.68 9.84
CA ILE A 5 2.22 -8.75 9.13
C ILE A 5 3.47 -9.02 9.96
N GLU A 6 3.78 -10.28 10.25
CA GLU A 6 4.91 -10.72 11.09
C GLU A 6 6.27 -10.20 10.56
N GLY A 7 6.54 -8.93 10.83
CA GLY A 7 7.70 -8.18 10.38
C GLY A 7 7.86 -6.98 11.29
N GLU A 8 9.11 -6.67 11.65
CA GLU A 8 9.44 -5.55 12.52
C GLU A 8 8.80 -4.26 11.99
N ARG A 9 8.12 -3.52 12.88
CA ARG A 9 7.53 -2.23 12.53
C ARG A 9 8.67 -1.26 12.19
N ARG A 10 8.94 -1.07 10.91
CA ARG A 10 9.92 -0.09 10.42
C ARG A 10 9.26 1.28 10.26
N ILE A 11 9.93 2.32 10.74
CA ILE A 11 9.55 3.71 10.48
C ILE A 11 10.34 4.12 9.24
N ILE A 12 9.65 4.27 8.11
CA ILE A 12 10.24 4.75 6.86
C ILE A 12 9.95 6.25 6.79
N LYS A 13 10.99 7.06 6.63
CA LYS A 13 10.84 8.50 6.44
C LYS A 13 10.58 8.75 4.96
N MET A 14 9.43 9.30 4.64
CA MET A 14 8.99 9.53 3.26
C MET A 14 8.67 11.01 3.06
N SER A 15 8.83 11.52 1.84
CA SER A 15 8.33 12.85 1.51
C SER A 15 6.80 12.84 1.42
N VAL A 16 6.18 14.02 1.48
CA VAL A 16 4.73 14.14 1.30
C VAL A 16 4.31 13.69 -0.10
N ASP A 17 5.16 13.93 -1.11
CA ASP A 17 4.89 13.56 -2.49
C ASP A 17 4.87 12.03 -2.66
N ASP A 18 5.83 11.33 -2.05
CA ASP A 18 5.87 9.86 -2.07
C ASP A 18 4.62 9.25 -1.44
N VAL A 19 4.16 9.81 -0.32
CA VAL A 19 2.93 9.37 0.35
C VAL A 19 1.72 9.57 -0.58
N LEU A 20 1.62 10.72 -1.23
CA LEU A 20 0.52 11.01 -2.16
C LEU A 20 0.55 10.10 -3.38
N SER A 21 1.74 9.77 -3.89
CA SER A 21 1.94 8.85 -5.00
C SER A 21 1.42 7.44 -4.66
N ILE A 22 1.83 6.88 -3.52
CA ILE A 22 1.39 5.54 -3.08
C ILE A 22 -0.12 5.51 -2.86
N VAL A 23 -0.69 6.54 -2.23
CA VAL A 23 -2.14 6.61 -2.00
C VAL A 23 -2.90 6.66 -3.33
N ARG A 24 -2.39 7.39 -4.33
CA ARG A 24 -3.00 7.44 -5.66
C ARG A 24 -2.96 6.08 -6.35
N GLU A 25 -1.80 5.42 -6.33
CA GLU A 25 -1.63 4.09 -6.93
C GLU A 25 -2.57 3.06 -6.27
N TYR A 26 -2.67 3.07 -4.94
CA TYR A 26 -3.64 2.27 -4.20
C TYR A 26 -5.07 2.53 -4.68
N GLN A 27 -5.46 3.80 -4.85
CA GLN A 27 -6.81 4.18 -5.28
C GLN A 27 -7.10 3.71 -6.71
N GLU A 28 -6.13 3.80 -7.62
CA GLU A 28 -6.27 3.33 -9.00
C GLU A 28 -6.43 1.80 -9.06
N ILE A 29 -5.60 1.06 -8.34
CA ILE A 29 -5.68 -0.41 -8.27
C ILE A 29 -7.01 -0.86 -7.69
N CYS A 30 -7.47 -0.21 -6.62
CA CYS A 30 -8.67 -0.60 -5.91
C CYS A 30 -9.96 -0.03 -6.52
N HIS A 31 -9.88 0.81 -7.55
CA HIS A 31 -11.02 1.55 -8.11
C HIS A 31 -12.17 0.64 -8.53
N ASN A 32 -11.85 -0.52 -9.11
CA ASN A 32 -12.85 -1.49 -9.59
C ASN A 32 -13.17 -2.59 -8.57
N SER A 33 -12.68 -2.48 -7.33
CA SER A 33 -12.95 -3.47 -6.30
C SER A 33 -14.40 -3.36 -5.80
N CYS A 34 -15.11 -4.48 -5.74
CA CYS A 34 -16.53 -4.52 -5.35
C CYS A 34 -16.75 -4.85 -3.87
N CYS A 35 -15.73 -5.37 -3.19
CA CYS A 35 -15.78 -5.75 -1.79
C CYS A 35 -14.38 -5.85 -1.20
N TYR A 36 -14.30 -5.92 0.13
CA TYR A 36 -13.05 -5.97 0.88
C TYR A 36 -12.13 -7.13 0.48
N GLU A 37 -12.69 -8.32 0.23
CA GLU A 37 -11.91 -9.48 -0.22
C GLU A 37 -11.32 -9.26 -1.61
N HIS A 38 -12.10 -8.67 -2.53
CA HIS A 38 -11.61 -8.33 -3.87
C HIS A 38 -10.50 -7.26 -3.80
N THR A 39 -10.62 -6.27 -2.91
CA THR A 39 -9.54 -5.31 -2.65
C THR A 39 -8.27 -6.01 -2.16
N ARG A 40 -8.39 -6.97 -1.22
CA ARG A 40 -7.23 -7.74 -0.72
C ARG A 40 -6.57 -8.57 -1.82
N GLU A 41 -7.35 -9.21 -2.69
CA GLU A 41 -6.81 -10.00 -3.81
C GLU A 41 -6.07 -9.12 -4.82
N LEU A 42 -6.59 -7.93 -5.12
CA LEU A 42 -5.94 -6.97 -6.00
C LEU A 42 -4.62 -6.48 -5.41
N LEU A 43 -4.63 -6.10 -4.14
CA LEU A 43 -3.43 -5.63 -3.43
C LEU A 43 -2.38 -6.73 -3.22
N ALA A 44 -2.80 -7.98 -3.03
CA ALA A 44 -1.88 -9.11 -2.88
C ALA A 44 -1.13 -9.45 -4.19
N LYS A 45 -1.66 -9.02 -5.33
CA LYS A 45 -1.02 -9.16 -6.66
C LYS A 45 -0.31 -7.90 -7.11
N ALA A 46 -0.44 -6.80 -6.39
CA ALA A 46 0.14 -5.52 -6.75
C ALA A 46 1.51 -5.35 -6.08
N ASP A 47 2.48 -4.86 -6.85
CA ASP A 47 3.80 -4.48 -6.35
C ASP A 47 3.79 -2.99 -6.01
N PHE A 48 3.87 -2.66 -4.71
CA PHE A 48 4.02 -1.28 -4.25
C PHE A 48 5.50 -0.96 -4.05
N TYR A 49 5.99 0.07 -4.75
CA TYR A 49 7.34 0.56 -4.51
C TYR A 49 7.33 1.59 -3.39
N VAL A 50 7.93 1.24 -2.25
CA VAL A 50 8.15 2.18 -1.15
C VAL A 50 9.57 2.71 -1.30
N PRO A 51 9.76 4.01 -1.57
CA PRO A 51 11.10 4.59 -1.60
C PRO A 51 11.70 4.53 -0.19
N GLU A 52 12.67 3.64 -0.01
CA GLU A 52 13.55 3.64 1.16
C GLU A 52 14.73 4.57 0.86
N ASP A 53 14.85 5.67 1.60
CA ASP A 53 16.05 6.51 1.63
C ASP A 53 17.20 5.64 2.17
N VAL A 54 18.22 5.34 1.35
CA VAL A 54 19.43 4.59 1.73
C VAL A 54 20.43 5.50 2.41
#